data_AF-A0A849XYN8-F1
#
_entry.id   AF-A0A849XYN8-F1
#
_cell.length_a   1.000
_cell.length_b   1.000
_cell.length_c   1.000
_cell.angle_alpha   90.00
_cell.angle_beta   90.00
_cell.angle_gamma   90.00
#
_symmetry.space_group_name_H-M   'P 1'
#
loop_
_entity.id
_entity.type
_entity.pdbx_description
1 polymer ?
#
loop_
_entity_poly.entity_id
_entity_poly.type
_entity_poly.pdbx_seq_one_letter_code
_entity_poly.pdbx_strand_id
1 'polypeptide(L)' 'MNPSLAAEWHPTKNGRLRPMQIAGKSNKKAWWLGKCGHEWEAAIYSRAAGKGCPYCYGKKER' A
#
# COMPACT_ATOMS: atom_id res chain seq x y z
N MET A 1 -0.57 8.24 13.37
CA MET A 1 -0.62 8.10 11.89
C MET A 1 0.57 7.24 11.47
N ASN A 2 0.45 6.41 10.43
CA ASN A 2 1.55 5.50 10.04
C ASN A 2 2.29 6.07 8.80
N PRO A 3 3.46 6.71 8.96
CA PRO A 3 4.13 7.41 7.84
C PRO A 3 4.51 6.47 6.69
N SER A 4 4.85 5.21 7.00
CA SER A 4 5.18 4.17 6.02
C SER A 4 4.05 3.95 4.99
N LEU A 5 2.79 4.12 5.38
CA LEU A 5 1.65 3.96 4.46
C LEU A 5 1.55 5.10 3.45
N ALA A 6 1.94 6.32 3.82
CA ALA A 6 1.95 7.46 2.91
C ALA A 6 3.13 7.34 1.91
N ALA A 7 4.27 6.82 2.36
CA ALA A 7 5.47 6.63 1.53
C ALA A 7 5.32 5.53 0.45
N GLU A 8 4.35 4.63 0.59
CA GLU A 8 4.05 3.57 -0.39
C GLU A 8 2.68 3.78 -1.09
N TRP A 9 2.04 4.95 -0.93
CA TRP A 9 0.73 5.23 -1.51
C TRP A 9 0.84 5.59 -3.00
N HIS A 10 0.09 4.91 -3.88
CA HIS A 10 0.12 5.25 -5.31
C HIS A 10 -0.54 6.62 -5.56
N PRO A 11 0.14 7.60 -6.21
CA PRO A 11 -0.35 8.98 -6.30
C PRO A 11 -1.62 9.14 -7.15
N THR A 12 -1.69 8.49 -8.31
CA THR A 12 -2.81 8.63 -9.26
C THR A 12 -3.92 7.58 -9.10
N LYS A 13 -3.57 6.28 -9.06
CA LYS A 13 -4.54 5.16 -9.09
C LYS A 13 -5.54 5.09 -7.92
N ASN A 14 -5.29 5.81 -6.83
CA ASN A 14 -6.22 5.89 -5.69
C ASN A 14 -7.31 6.96 -5.83
N GLY A 15 -7.20 7.87 -6.81
CA GLY A 15 -8.20 8.90 -7.08
C GLY A 15 -8.51 9.78 -5.86
N ARG A 16 -9.72 9.65 -5.29
CA ARG A 16 -10.16 10.39 -4.10
C ARG A 16 -9.80 9.73 -2.76
N LEU A 17 -9.26 8.50 -2.77
CA LEU A 17 -8.83 7.81 -1.54
C LEU A 17 -7.51 8.43 -1.04
N ARG A 18 -7.53 9.03 0.15
CA ARG A 18 -6.34 9.55 0.84
C ARG A 18 -5.92 8.60 1.96
N PRO A 19 -4.62 8.28 2.13
CA PRO A 19 -4.16 7.39 3.21
C PRO A 19 -4.48 7.97 4.60
N MET A 20 -4.52 9.30 4.69
CA MET A 20 -4.82 10.05 5.91
C MET A 20 -6.31 9.98 6.34
N GLN A 21 -7.23 9.70 5.41
CA GLN A 21 -8.68 9.59 5.69
C GLN A 21 -9.13 8.15 5.98
N ILE A 22 -8.27 7.16 5.75
CA ILE A 22 -8.66 5.75 5.86
C ILE A 22 -8.04 5.17 7.13
N ALA A 23 -8.87 4.97 8.14
CA ALA A 23 -8.47 4.32 9.39
C ALA A 23 -7.80 2.96 9.09
N GLY A 24 -6.66 2.70 9.74
CA GLY A 24 -5.76 1.56 9.45
C GLY A 24 -6.33 0.15 9.71
N LYS A 25 -7.64 0.01 9.93
CA LYS A 25 -8.38 -1.26 9.98
C LYS A 25 -9.36 -1.43 8.80
N SER A 26 -9.35 -0.54 7.81
CA SER A 26 -10.27 -0.63 6.68
C SER A 26 -9.91 -1.80 5.74
N ASN A 27 -10.90 -2.61 5.42
CA ASN A 27 -10.81 -3.68 4.42
C ASN A 27 -10.79 -3.15 2.97
N LYS A 28 -10.88 -1.83 2.76
CA LYS A 28 -10.71 -1.23 1.44
C LYS A 28 -9.33 -1.59 0.88
N LYS A 29 -9.33 -2.02 -0.38
CA LYS A 29 -8.12 -2.11 -1.19
C LYS A 29 -7.69 -0.73 -1.65
N ALA A 30 -6.39 -0.56 -1.84
CA ALA A 30 -5.77 0.61 -2.43
C ALA A 30 -4.65 0.15 -3.36
N TRP A 31 -4.24 1.04 -4.26
CA TRP A 31 -3.03 0.88 -5.05
C TRP A 31 -1.83 1.42 -4.27
N TRP A 32 -0.75 0.67 -4.30
CA TRP A 32 0.50 0.98 -3.63
C TRP A 32 1.60 1.08 -4.68
N LEU A 33 2.60 1.91 -4.41
CA LEU A 33 3.78 2.09 -5.24
C LEU A 33 5.01 1.87 -4.37
N GLY A 34 5.80 0.84 -4.69
CA GLY A 34 6.98 0.47 -3.93
C GLY A 34 8.18 1.33 -4.29
N LYS A 35 9.17 1.39 -3.39
CA LYS A 35 10.49 2.00 -3.69
C LYS A 35 11.23 1.34 -4.86
N CYS A 36 10.82 0.13 -5.25
CA CYS A 36 11.26 -0.61 -6.43
C CYS A 36 10.51 -0.23 -7.72
N GLY A 37 9.68 0.81 -7.72
CA GLY A 37 8.85 1.21 -8.87
C GLY A 37 7.67 0.29 -9.18
N HIS A 38 7.55 -0.87 -8.52
CA HIS A 38 6.44 -1.79 -8.74
C HIS A 38 5.17 -1.29 -8.06
N GLU A 39 4.08 -1.32 -8.80
CA GLU A 39 2.73 -1.03 -8.32
C GLU A 39 1.97 -2.33 -8.00
N TRP A 40 1.13 -2.32 -6.96
CA TRP A 40 0.26 -3.46 -6.65
C TRP A 40 -1.01 -3.03 -5.89
N GLU A 41 -2.06 -3.85 -5.96
CA GLU A 41 -3.26 -3.69 -5.16
C GLU A 41 -3.15 -4.46 -3.84
N ALA A 42 -3.43 -3.81 -2.70
CA ALA A 42 -3.51 -4.48 -1.39
C ALA A 42 -4.49 -3.80 -0.43
N ALA A 43 -5.03 -4.58 0.52
CA ALA A 43 -5.91 -4.08 1.57
C ALA A 43 -5.17 -3.23 2.61
N ILE A 44 -5.75 -2.10 2.99
CA ILE A 44 -5.10 -1.09 3.83
C ILE A 44 -4.80 -1.62 5.24
N TYR A 45 -5.66 -2.46 5.82
CA TYR A 45 -5.37 -3.10 7.12
C TYR A 45 -4.13 -4.01 7.07
N SER A 46 -3.94 -4.79 5.99
CA SER A 46 -2.80 -5.71 5.82
C SER A 46 -1.49 -4.94 5.72
N ARG A 47 -1.54 -3.78 5.03
CA ARG A 47 -0.44 -2.81 4.95
C ARG A 47 -0.18 -2.12 6.29
N ALA A 48 -1.22 -1.74 7.04
CA ALA A 48 -1.09 -1.15 8.37
C ALA A 48 -0.53 -2.13 9.40
N ALA A 49 -0.74 -3.44 9.20
CA ALA A 49 -0.11 -4.53 9.96
C ALA A 49 1.35 -4.84 9.53
N GLY A 50 1.97 -3.99 8.70
CA GLY A 50 3.40 -4.05 8.39
C GLY A 50 3.82 -4.96 7.23
N LYS A 51 2.89 -5.61 6.53
CA LYS A 51 3.25 -6.45 5.37
C LYS A 51 3.74 -5.56 4.21
N GLY A 52 5.03 -5.68 3.88
CA GLY A 52 5.73 -4.85 2.88
C GLY A 52 5.30 -5.08 1.42
N CYS A 53 6.02 -4.45 0.48
CA CYS A 53 5.83 -4.67 -0.95
C CYS A 53 6.01 -6.16 -1.31
N PRO A 54 5.05 -6.82 -1.98
CA PRO A 54 5.15 -8.23 -2.33
C PRO A 54 6.24 -8.53 -3.36
N TYR A 55 6.68 -7.54 -4.14
CA TYR A 55 7.82 -7.65 -5.07
C TYR A 55 9.19 -7.41 -4.41
N CYS A 56 9.23 -6.72 -3.26
CA CYS A 56 10.49 -6.53 -2.49
C CYS A 56 10.71 -7.62 -1.45
N TYR A 57 9.64 -8.03 -0.77
CA TYR A 57 9.70 -9.00 0.34
C TYR A 57 9.32 -10.43 -0.08
N GLY A 58 8.60 -10.58 -1.19
CA GLY A 58 8.30 -11.89 -1.78
C GLY A 58 9.21 -12.14 -2.98
N LYS A 59 10.01 -13.21 -2.92
CA LYS A 59 10.66 -13.77 -4.10
C LYS A 59 9.61 -14.42 -5.00
N LYS A 60 8.92 -13.63 -5.81
CA LYS A 60 8.15 -14.11 -6.98
C LYS A 60 8.98 -13.94 -8.24
N GLU A 61 10.05 -14.73 -8.30
CA GLU A 61 10.66 -15.12 -9.55
C GLU A 61 9.81 -16.25 -10.14
N ARG A 62 9.14 -15.96 -11.26
CA ARG A 62 8.09 -16.77 -11.93
C ARG A 62 6.72 -16.83 -11.22
#